data_AF-A0A3S5BTX0-F1
#
_entry.id   AF-A0A3S5BTX0-F1
#
_cell.length_a   1.000
_cell.length_b   1.000
_cell.length_c   1.000
_cell.angle_alpha   90.00
_cell.angle_beta   90.00
_cell.angle_gamma   90.00
#
_symmetry.space_group_name_H-M   'P 1'
#
loop_
_entity.id
_entity.type
_entity.pdbx_description
1 polymer ?
#
loop_
_entity_poly.entity_id
_entity_poly.type
_entity_poly.pdbx_seq_one_letter_code
_entity_poly.pdbx_strand_id
1 'polypeptide(L)'
;MAKYKPKSIECNNSLVPPIYVGEKQWPKELLANKHCSITPFQWVNDFAVDVNETQSKSFHFDATGSLNEDNLFTSFNKLPNWLADFYMVVCSDSNTSNMTFKFYYLTIYMNASRIAQINAVRKTHRSDQPNFYLLGIDSVSHAAFEYVMPETNNFIKNVMNSTIFNLYNVVADGTTSNLLALLTGRIEEEFHETRRGYANSDTVDEFNWIWQELEKKLGYASLYSEDMPSFGTFQYRLLGFRNIPTTHYLRPFLLKAKEYNWACLGRDLEHKILLYWTEVFVEKYSKYVGLSRIPWFAFTFLSEISHETNPSIKVYMDNDVANNLRNLYNRKLSVEGLDNTILLLFADHGSRFSRYKGGIQVCILWLNIPQCFAY
;
A
#
# COMPACT_ATOMS: atom_id res chain seq x y z
N MET A 1 13.42 35.14 9.04
CA MET A 1 12.49 34.08 8.60
C MET A 1 12.18 33.17 9.77
N ALA A 2 10.94 33.13 10.26
CA ALA A 2 10.55 32.17 11.29
C ALA A 2 10.67 30.75 10.71
N LYS A 3 11.54 29.91 11.29
CA LYS A 3 11.66 28.49 10.92
C LYS A 3 10.31 27.84 11.23
N TYR A 4 9.54 27.48 10.19
CA TYR A 4 8.38 26.61 10.38
C TYR A 4 8.89 25.29 10.95
N LYS A 5 8.58 25.01 12.21
CA LYS A 5 8.77 23.69 12.80
C LYS A 5 7.49 22.90 12.52
N PRO A 6 7.54 21.78 11.78
CA PRO A 6 6.38 20.91 11.66
C PRO A 6 5.92 20.48 13.06
N LYS A 7 4.61 20.27 13.22
CA LYS A 7 4.08 19.70 14.47
C LYS A 7 4.79 18.37 14.73
N SER A 8 5.20 18.13 15.97
CA SER A 8 5.76 16.84 16.36
C SER A 8 4.69 15.77 16.21
N ILE A 9 4.97 14.74 15.40
CA ILE A 9 4.13 13.55 15.29
C ILE A 9 4.64 12.52 16.29
N GLU A 10 3.78 12.09 17.20
CA GLU A 10 4.05 11.02 18.16
C GLU A 10 2.94 9.97 18.06
N CYS A 11 3.25 8.80 17.51
CA CYS A 11 2.28 7.71 17.37
C CYS A 11 2.24 6.78 18.58
N ASN A 12 3.09 6.97 19.59
CA ASN A 12 3.24 6.04 20.72
C ASN A 12 2.13 6.19 21.77
N ASN A 13 0.90 5.86 21.39
CA ASN A 13 -0.24 5.80 22.29
C ASN A 13 -0.60 4.34 22.60
N SER A 14 -0.38 3.92 23.84
CA SER A 14 -0.68 2.55 24.31
C SER A 14 -2.17 2.20 24.32
N LEU A 15 -3.05 3.18 24.13
CA LEU A 15 -4.51 2.96 24.07
C LEU A 15 -4.99 2.53 22.68
N VAL A 16 -4.17 2.71 21.64
CA VAL A 16 -4.53 2.35 20.25
C VAL A 16 -4.06 0.93 19.96
N PRO A 17 -4.89 0.07 19.33
CA PRO A 17 -4.48 -1.26 18.91
C PRO A 17 -3.23 -1.21 18.01
N PRO A 18 -2.16 -1.97 18.30
CA PRO A 18 -0.99 -2.01 17.44
C PRO A 18 -1.29 -2.70 16.11
N ILE A 19 -0.44 -2.43 15.14
CA ILE A 19 -0.51 -2.97 13.79
C ILE A 19 0.73 -3.83 13.55
N TYR A 20 0.52 -5.00 12.95
CA TYR A 20 1.61 -5.91 12.58
C TYR A 20 1.46 -6.29 11.11
N VAL A 21 2.57 -6.27 10.38
CA VAL A 21 2.56 -6.49 8.93
C VAL A 21 3.50 -7.64 8.56
N GLY A 22 2.98 -8.57 7.77
CA GLY A 22 3.73 -9.72 7.29
C GLY A 22 4.08 -10.74 8.37
N GLU A 23 4.54 -11.90 7.95
CA GLU A 23 4.74 -13.07 8.84
C GLU A 23 5.85 -12.82 9.88
N LYS A 24 6.81 -11.94 9.58
CA LYS A 24 7.99 -11.66 10.43
C LYS A 24 7.67 -10.79 11.65
N GLN A 25 6.57 -10.03 11.65
CA GLN A 25 6.22 -9.12 12.75
C GLN A 25 5.15 -9.71 13.69
N TRP A 26 4.88 -11.01 13.63
CA TRP A 26 3.91 -11.63 14.53
C TRP A 26 4.38 -11.53 16.01
N PRO A 27 3.60 -10.91 16.91
CA PRO A 27 4.08 -10.53 18.24
C PRO A 27 4.03 -11.69 19.25
N LYS A 28 4.90 -12.69 19.10
CA LYS A 28 4.90 -13.91 19.94
C LYS A 28 4.88 -13.62 21.44
N GLU A 29 5.71 -12.69 21.90
CA GLU A 29 5.81 -12.33 23.32
C GLU A 29 4.47 -11.83 23.90
N LEU A 30 3.66 -11.11 23.11
CA LEU A 30 2.35 -10.62 23.54
C LEU A 30 1.29 -11.73 23.58
N LEU A 31 1.52 -12.83 22.87
CA LEU A 31 0.60 -13.96 22.76
C LEU A 31 0.90 -15.05 23.79
N ALA A 32 2.02 -14.98 24.50
CA ALA A 32 2.40 -15.98 25.48
C ALA A 32 1.30 -16.20 26.54
N ASN A 33 0.86 -17.46 26.68
CA ASN A 33 -0.22 -17.89 27.58
C ASN A 33 -1.57 -17.22 27.31
N LYS A 34 -1.87 -16.81 26.07
CA LYS A 34 -3.13 -16.17 25.70
C LYS A 34 -4.06 -17.09 24.92
N HIS A 35 -5.35 -16.88 25.09
CA HIS A 35 -6.38 -17.40 24.21
C HIS A 35 -6.84 -16.28 23.27
N CYS A 36 -6.73 -16.48 21.95
CA CYS A 36 -7.00 -15.44 20.97
C CYS A 36 -8.02 -15.86 19.93
N SER A 37 -8.92 -14.94 19.60
CA SER A 37 -9.81 -14.98 18.45
C SER A 37 -9.16 -14.21 17.31
N ILE A 38 -8.97 -14.87 16.16
CA ILE A 38 -8.47 -14.24 14.93
C ILE A 38 -9.63 -14.20 13.93
N THR A 39 -10.11 -13.00 13.65
CA THR A 39 -11.28 -12.76 12.78
C THR A 39 -10.85 -12.05 11.51
N PRO A 40 -11.03 -12.64 10.31
CA PRO A 40 -10.82 -11.93 9.06
C PRO A 40 -11.88 -10.85 8.89
N PHE A 41 -11.54 -9.77 8.19
CA PHE A 41 -12.52 -8.80 7.76
C PHE A 41 -12.33 -8.47 6.29
N GLN A 42 -13.44 -8.20 5.62
CA GLN A 42 -13.53 -8.11 4.18
C GLN A 42 -14.21 -6.82 3.74
N TRP A 43 -13.90 -6.44 2.51
CA TRP A 43 -14.53 -5.32 1.82
C TRP A 43 -16.02 -5.65 1.56
N VAL A 44 -16.90 -4.68 1.84
CA VAL A 44 -18.33 -4.72 1.44
C VAL A 44 -18.59 -3.72 0.33
N ASN A 45 -18.09 -2.50 0.54
CA ASN A 45 -18.00 -1.44 -0.44
C ASN A 45 -16.88 -0.46 -0.03
N ASP A 46 -16.61 0.56 -0.83
CA ASP A 46 -15.58 1.58 -0.53
C ASP A 46 -15.83 2.41 0.74
N PHE A 47 -16.96 2.23 1.42
CA PHE A 47 -17.34 2.95 2.63
C PHE A 47 -17.64 2.03 3.82
N ALA A 48 -17.58 0.70 3.63
CA ALA A 48 -17.95 -0.26 4.64
C ALA A 48 -17.14 -1.55 4.58
N VAL A 49 -16.90 -2.11 5.76
CA VAL A 49 -16.19 -3.38 5.95
C VAL A 49 -17.01 -4.29 6.84
N ASP A 50 -16.94 -5.58 6.55
CA ASP A 50 -17.60 -6.63 7.33
C ASP A 50 -16.55 -7.44 8.09
N VAL A 51 -16.69 -7.49 9.42
CA VAL A 51 -15.88 -8.35 10.27
C VAL A 51 -16.56 -9.70 10.31
N ASN A 52 -15.97 -10.68 9.62
CA ASN A 52 -16.63 -11.95 9.40
C ASN A 52 -16.46 -12.86 10.63
N GLU A 53 -17.25 -12.60 11.67
CA GLU A 53 -17.23 -13.37 12.91
C GLU A 53 -17.53 -14.86 12.69
N THR A 54 -18.24 -15.23 11.62
CA THR A 54 -18.49 -16.64 11.28
C THR A 54 -17.22 -17.38 10.82
N GLN A 55 -16.23 -16.65 10.32
CA GLN A 55 -14.91 -17.18 9.96
C GLN A 55 -13.86 -16.98 11.07
N SER A 56 -14.28 -16.47 12.23
CA SER A 56 -13.41 -16.35 13.38
C SER A 56 -12.89 -17.71 13.84
N LYS A 57 -11.60 -17.77 14.16
CA LYS A 57 -10.94 -18.97 14.70
C LYS A 57 -10.27 -18.65 16.02
N SER A 58 -10.49 -19.52 17.00
CA SER A 58 -9.89 -19.44 18.32
C SER A 58 -8.60 -20.27 18.41
N PHE A 59 -7.58 -19.70 19.05
CA PHE A 59 -6.28 -20.31 19.22
C PHE A 59 -5.80 -20.15 20.67
N HIS A 60 -5.13 -21.18 21.18
CA HIS A 60 -4.41 -21.12 22.43
C HIS A 60 -2.91 -21.09 22.15
N PHE A 61 -2.23 -20.08 22.70
CA PHE A 61 -0.81 -19.89 22.57
C PHE A 61 -0.10 -20.30 23.88
N ASP A 62 0.96 -21.08 23.74
CA ASP A 62 1.77 -21.57 24.85
C ASP A 62 2.61 -20.46 25.52
N ALA A 63 3.44 -20.82 26.50
CA ALA A 63 4.29 -19.89 27.24
C ALA A 63 5.35 -19.18 26.37
N THR A 64 5.61 -19.68 25.16
CA THR A 64 6.54 -19.08 24.19
C THR A 64 5.82 -18.22 23.14
N GLY A 65 4.49 -18.14 23.20
CA GLY A 65 3.67 -17.49 22.18
C GLY A 65 3.55 -18.32 20.89
N SER A 66 3.78 -19.63 20.98
CA SER A 66 3.61 -20.60 19.90
C SER A 66 2.25 -21.27 19.98
N LEU A 67 1.70 -21.70 18.83
CA LEU A 67 0.48 -22.50 18.83
C LEU A 67 0.78 -23.88 19.41
N ASN A 68 -0.05 -24.35 20.35
CA ASN A 68 0.11 -25.68 20.95
C ASN A 68 0.02 -26.77 19.86
N GLU A 69 0.99 -27.68 19.83
CA GLU A 69 1.23 -28.64 18.72
C GLU A 69 0.12 -29.68 18.50
N ASP A 70 -0.85 -29.80 19.42
CA ASP A 70 -1.87 -30.86 19.43
C ASP A 70 -3.04 -30.67 18.45
N ASN A 71 -3.05 -29.63 17.62
CA ASN A 71 -4.02 -29.50 16.53
C ASN A 71 -3.41 -28.84 15.29
N LEU A 72 -2.93 -29.67 14.36
CA LEU A 72 -2.67 -29.38 12.93
C LEU A 72 -1.91 -28.08 12.63
N PHE A 73 -0.58 -28.18 12.50
CA PHE A 73 0.32 -27.54 11.50
C PHE A 73 1.72 -27.36 12.11
N THR A 74 2.57 -28.39 11.99
CA THR A 74 3.99 -28.37 12.37
C THR A 74 4.78 -27.49 11.41
N SER A 75 4.86 -26.20 11.74
CA SER A 75 5.97 -25.27 11.49
C SER A 75 5.41 -23.86 11.63
N PHE A 76 6.16 -22.99 12.30
CA PHE A 76 5.89 -21.55 12.41
C PHE A 76 5.70 -20.80 11.07
N ASN A 77 5.82 -21.50 9.93
CA ASN A 77 5.60 -21.00 8.58
C ASN A 77 4.14 -21.15 8.10
N LYS A 78 3.23 -21.69 8.91
CA LYS A 78 1.79 -21.73 8.61
C LYS A 78 0.98 -21.21 9.81
N LEU A 79 0.94 -19.88 9.93
CA LEU A 79 -0.24 -19.19 10.49
C LEU A 79 -1.51 -19.78 9.85
N PRO A 80 -2.68 -19.76 10.53
CA PRO A 80 -3.88 -20.48 10.07
C PRO A 80 -4.11 -20.21 8.60
N ASN A 81 -4.46 -21.24 7.79
CA ASN A 81 -4.75 -21.11 6.36
C ASN A 81 -5.46 -19.76 6.10
N TRP A 82 -4.68 -18.75 5.73
CA TRP A 82 -5.16 -17.38 5.71
C TRP A 82 -6.31 -17.35 4.71
N LEU A 83 -7.39 -16.61 5.01
CA LEU A 83 -8.55 -16.50 4.14
C LEU A 83 -8.68 -15.10 3.52
N ALA A 84 -7.93 -14.14 4.06
CA ALA A 84 -7.94 -12.73 3.71
C ALA A 84 -6.56 -12.09 3.94
N ASP A 85 -6.39 -10.85 3.46
CA ASP A 85 -5.20 -10.04 3.75
C ASP A 85 -5.22 -9.45 5.16
N PHE A 86 -6.41 -9.29 5.76
CA PHE A 86 -6.60 -8.48 6.96
C PHE A 86 -7.32 -9.22 8.08
N TYR A 87 -6.81 -9.06 9.30
CA TYR A 87 -7.35 -9.70 10.49
C TYR A 87 -7.41 -8.74 11.67
N MET A 88 -8.46 -8.90 12.45
CA MET A 88 -8.56 -8.40 13.81
C MET A 88 -8.23 -9.55 14.76
N VAL A 89 -7.35 -9.31 15.72
CA VAL A 89 -7.00 -10.30 16.74
C VAL A 89 -7.38 -9.76 18.10
N VAL A 90 -8.13 -10.57 18.86
CA VAL A 90 -8.54 -10.26 20.23
C VAL A 90 -8.10 -11.41 21.12
N CYS A 91 -7.23 -11.12 22.08
CA CYS A 91 -6.65 -12.08 23.00
C CYS A 91 -7.13 -11.80 24.42
N SER A 92 -7.37 -12.84 25.21
CA SER A 92 -7.58 -12.77 26.65
C SER A 92 -6.52 -13.61 27.38
N ASP A 93 -6.26 -13.28 28.65
CA ASP A 93 -5.44 -14.14 29.47
C ASP A 93 -6.14 -15.49 29.69
N SER A 94 -5.38 -16.59 29.61
CA SER A 94 -5.93 -17.93 29.82
C SER A 94 -6.48 -18.10 31.24
N ASN A 95 -5.95 -17.35 32.20
CA ASN A 95 -6.35 -17.41 33.61
C ASN A 95 -7.36 -16.33 34.00
N THR A 96 -7.55 -15.29 33.18
CA THR A 96 -8.50 -14.20 33.45
C THR A 96 -9.16 -13.68 32.17
N SER A 97 -10.47 -13.88 32.04
CA SER A 97 -11.26 -13.42 30.90
C SER A 97 -11.44 -11.89 30.82
N ASN A 98 -11.06 -11.15 31.87
CA ASN A 98 -11.37 -9.72 31.99
C ASN A 98 -10.35 -8.78 31.32
N MET A 99 -9.13 -9.24 31.02
CA MET A 99 -8.14 -8.44 30.29
C MET A 99 -8.10 -8.89 28.84
N THR A 100 -8.62 -8.05 27.94
CA THR A 100 -8.57 -8.28 26.49
C THR A 100 -7.54 -7.35 25.84
N PHE A 101 -6.69 -7.92 25.00
CA PHE A 101 -5.72 -7.22 24.17
C PHE A 101 -6.13 -7.35 22.71
N LYS A 102 -6.21 -6.22 22.01
CA LYS A 102 -6.62 -6.16 20.60
C LYS A 102 -5.50 -5.62 19.74
N PHE A 103 -5.28 -6.22 18.57
CA PHE A 103 -4.40 -5.71 17.54
C PHE A 103 -4.92 -6.04 16.14
N TYR A 104 -4.36 -5.38 15.14
CA TYR A 104 -4.66 -5.67 13.74
C TYR A 104 -3.44 -6.25 13.03
N TYR A 105 -3.69 -7.15 12.09
CA TYR A 105 -2.65 -7.83 11.33
C TYR A 105 -2.94 -7.75 9.84
N LEU A 106 -1.91 -7.42 9.05
CA LEU A 106 -1.96 -7.43 7.59
C LEU A 106 -0.94 -8.42 7.03
N THR A 107 -1.33 -9.09 5.96
CA THR A 107 -0.47 -9.95 5.15
C THR A 107 -0.90 -9.90 3.69
N ILE A 108 -0.35 -10.80 2.87
CA ILE A 108 -0.73 -11.00 1.48
C ILE A 108 -1.20 -12.44 1.32
N TYR A 109 -2.52 -12.61 1.21
CA TYR A 109 -3.16 -13.88 1.00
C TYR A 109 -3.36 -14.17 -0.49
N MET A 110 -2.60 -15.14 -0.99
CA MET A 110 -2.72 -15.61 -2.37
C MET A 110 -3.89 -16.59 -2.50
N ASN A 111 -5.08 -16.07 -2.77
CA ASN A 111 -6.28 -16.88 -3.00
C ASN A 111 -6.06 -17.85 -4.18
N ALA A 112 -6.16 -19.16 -3.93
CA ALA A 112 -5.84 -20.19 -4.91
C ALA A 112 -6.66 -20.07 -6.22
N SER A 113 -7.96 -19.75 -6.11
CA SER A 113 -8.84 -19.58 -7.29
C SER A 113 -8.42 -18.35 -8.10
N ARG A 114 -8.09 -17.24 -7.43
CA ARG A 114 -7.60 -16.03 -8.10
C ARG A 114 -6.26 -16.24 -8.77
N ILE A 115 -5.33 -16.93 -8.10
CA ILE A 115 -4.02 -17.30 -8.66
C ILE A 115 -4.17 -18.25 -9.84
N ALA A 116 -5.14 -19.16 -9.83
CA ALA A 116 -5.43 -20.02 -10.98
C ALA A 116 -5.92 -19.19 -12.19
N GLN A 117 -6.79 -18.20 -11.97
CA GLN A 117 -7.24 -17.28 -13.03
C GLN A 117 -6.08 -16.47 -13.61
N ILE A 118 -5.25 -15.86 -12.75
CA ILE A 118 -4.05 -15.13 -13.14
C ILE A 118 -3.13 -16.01 -13.99
N ASN A 119 -2.87 -17.25 -13.55
CA ASN A 119 -2.03 -18.19 -14.27
C ASN A 119 -2.63 -18.65 -15.62
N ALA A 120 -3.96 -18.75 -15.73
CA ALA A 120 -4.61 -19.14 -16.97
C ALA A 120 -4.36 -18.10 -18.08
N VAL A 121 -4.45 -16.81 -17.74
CA VAL A 121 -4.12 -15.71 -18.66
C VAL A 121 -2.61 -15.66 -18.89
N ARG A 122 -1.81 -15.59 -17.83
CA ARG A 122 -0.34 -15.43 -17.92
C ARG A 122 0.34 -16.47 -18.82
N LYS A 123 -0.12 -17.73 -18.80
CA LYS A 123 0.45 -18.82 -19.62
C LYS A 123 0.35 -18.58 -21.13
N THR A 124 -0.51 -17.66 -21.59
CA THR A 124 -0.61 -17.29 -23.00
C THR A 124 0.37 -16.16 -23.38
N HIS A 125 1.20 -15.69 -22.44
CA HIS A 125 2.15 -14.59 -22.63
C HIS A 125 3.60 -15.00 -22.35
N ARG A 126 4.54 -14.11 -22.67
CA ARG A 126 5.96 -14.32 -22.43
C ARG A 126 6.25 -14.31 -20.92
N SER A 127 7.21 -15.12 -20.47
CA SER A 127 7.59 -15.19 -19.06
C SER A 127 8.39 -13.99 -18.53
N ASP A 128 8.84 -13.11 -19.43
CA ASP A 128 9.73 -11.96 -19.14
C ASP A 128 9.00 -10.63 -18.96
N GLN A 129 7.66 -10.63 -18.88
CA GLN A 129 6.84 -9.45 -18.60
C GLN A 129 7.39 -8.64 -17.41
N PRO A 130 7.61 -7.32 -17.53
CA PRO A 130 8.14 -6.52 -16.43
C PRO A 130 7.08 -6.37 -15.32
N ASN A 131 7.54 -6.24 -14.08
CA ASN A 131 6.70 -5.76 -12.99
C ASN A 131 6.58 -4.24 -13.06
N PHE A 132 5.58 -3.67 -12.38
CA PHE A 132 5.39 -2.22 -12.30
C PHE A 132 5.21 -1.82 -10.84
N TYR A 133 5.95 -0.81 -10.39
CA TYR A 133 5.73 -0.18 -9.09
C TYR A 133 5.57 1.32 -9.29
N LEU A 134 4.38 1.85 -9.04
CA LEU A 134 4.09 3.27 -9.00
C LEU A 134 4.01 3.69 -7.53
N LEU A 135 5.02 4.44 -7.07
CA LEU A 135 5.07 5.03 -5.75
C LEU A 135 4.87 6.55 -5.88
N GLY A 136 3.71 7.04 -5.47
CA GLY A 136 3.36 8.45 -5.54
C GLY A 136 3.37 9.14 -4.18
N ILE A 137 3.71 10.42 -4.17
CA ILE A 137 3.70 11.30 -2.99
C ILE A 137 2.99 12.60 -3.32
N ASP A 138 1.92 12.89 -2.59
CA ASP A 138 1.11 14.11 -2.71
C ASP A 138 1.54 15.16 -1.67
N SER A 139 1.78 16.44 -1.90
CA SER A 139 1.88 17.21 -3.12
C SER A 139 3.29 17.80 -3.19
N VAL A 140 4.19 17.20 -3.95
CA VAL A 140 5.61 17.61 -3.95
C VAL A 140 6.04 18.04 -5.35
N SER A 141 6.45 19.30 -5.52
CA SER A 141 7.06 19.74 -6.77
C SER A 141 8.48 19.20 -6.92
N HIS A 142 9.01 19.21 -8.15
CA HIS A 142 10.37 18.79 -8.44
C HIS A 142 11.41 19.50 -7.57
N ALA A 143 11.34 20.83 -7.52
CA ALA A 143 12.23 21.62 -6.67
C ALA A 143 12.05 21.34 -5.17
N ALA A 144 10.82 21.09 -4.71
CA ALA A 144 10.57 20.78 -3.31
C ALA A 144 11.16 19.41 -2.93
N PHE A 145 10.98 18.40 -3.78
CA PHE A 145 11.49 17.05 -3.56
C PHE A 145 13.01 17.01 -3.41
N GLU A 146 13.75 17.75 -4.23
CA GLU A 146 15.22 17.82 -4.10
C GLU A 146 15.66 18.33 -2.73
N TYR A 147 14.83 19.15 -2.08
CA TYR A 147 15.11 19.72 -0.76
C TYR A 147 14.56 18.89 0.41
N VAL A 148 13.36 18.32 0.27
CA VAL A 148 12.65 17.61 1.35
C VAL A 148 12.84 16.10 1.32
N MET A 149 13.38 15.53 0.25
CA MET A 149 13.71 14.11 0.15
C MET A 149 15.18 13.85 -0.24
N PRO A 150 16.17 14.46 0.41
CA PRO A 150 17.57 14.32 0.01
C PRO A 150 18.08 12.87 0.03
N GLU A 151 17.67 12.04 0.99
CA GLU A 151 18.12 10.65 1.09
C GLU A 151 17.54 9.79 -0.04
N THR A 152 16.25 9.96 -0.30
CA THR A 152 15.56 9.30 -1.41
C THR A 152 16.15 9.76 -2.75
N ASN A 153 16.34 11.07 -2.92
CA ASN A 153 16.91 11.67 -4.13
C ASN A 153 18.33 11.16 -4.40
N ASN A 154 19.17 11.09 -3.37
CA ASN A 154 20.51 10.52 -3.47
C ASN A 154 20.46 9.04 -3.88
N PHE A 155 19.57 8.25 -3.28
CA PHE A 155 19.44 6.84 -3.59
C PHE A 155 19.01 6.60 -5.05
N ILE A 156 17.96 7.29 -5.52
CA ILE A 156 17.45 7.09 -6.88
C ILE A 156 18.41 7.63 -7.95
N LYS A 157 19.11 8.76 -7.70
CA LYS A 157 20.09 9.32 -8.64
C LYS A 157 21.37 8.50 -8.69
N ASN A 158 21.97 8.22 -7.53
CA ASN A 158 23.35 7.73 -7.46
C ASN A 158 23.46 6.21 -7.28
N VAL A 159 22.43 5.54 -6.76
CA VAL A 159 22.46 4.07 -6.56
C VAL A 159 21.63 3.35 -7.60
N MET A 160 20.38 3.78 -7.80
CA MET A 160 19.51 3.17 -8.80
C MET A 160 19.79 3.62 -10.24
N ASN A 161 20.54 4.72 -10.41
CA ASN A 161 20.83 5.35 -11.69
C ASN A 161 19.54 5.62 -12.52
N SER A 162 18.51 6.14 -11.85
CA SER A 162 17.18 6.36 -12.43
C SER A 162 17.15 7.56 -13.39
N THR A 163 16.25 7.54 -14.37
CA THR A 163 16.04 8.64 -15.32
C THR A 163 15.07 9.68 -14.77
N ILE A 164 15.42 10.96 -14.89
CA ILE A 164 14.61 12.10 -14.42
C ILE A 164 13.83 12.71 -15.59
N PHE A 165 12.52 12.80 -15.43
CA PHE A 165 11.67 13.52 -16.38
C PHE A 165 11.45 14.94 -15.89
N ASN A 166 12.38 15.85 -16.24
CA ASN A 166 12.36 17.25 -15.79
C ASN A 166 11.16 18.06 -16.30
N LEU A 167 10.44 17.56 -17.31
CA LEU A 167 9.30 18.23 -17.94
C LEU A 167 7.97 17.49 -17.74
N TYR A 168 7.92 16.56 -16.78
CA TYR A 168 6.66 15.94 -16.38
C TYR A 168 5.76 17.00 -15.73
N ASN A 169 4.52 17.09 -16.21
CA ASN A 169 3.56 18.10 -15.79
C ASN A 169 2.21 17.48 -15.47
N VAL A 170 1.52 18.19 -14.60
CA VAL A 170 0.12 18.05 -14.24
C VAL A 170 -0.79 18.11 -15.48
N VAL A 171 -1.85 17.30 -15.52
CA VAL A 171 -2.92 17.41 -16.53
C VAL A 171 -4.10 18.26 -16.04
N ALA A 172 -4.28 18.35 -14.73
CA ALA A 172 -5.34 19.11 -14.08
C ALA A 172 -4.92 19.55 -12.68
N ASP A 173 -5.74 20.39 -12.04
CA ASP A 173 -5.35 21.04 -10.79
C ASP A 173 -5.10 20.00 -9.66
N GLY A 174 -5.94 18.96 -9.52
CA GLY A 174 -5.93 18.09 -8.34
C GLY A 174 -5.66 16.60 -8.53
N THR A 175 -5.35 15.96 -7.40
CA THR A 175 -5.00 14.54 -7.25
C THR A 175 -5.93 13.61 -8.02
N THR A 176 -7.25 13.73 -7.83
CA THR A 176 -8.22 12.88 -8.53
C THR A 176 -8.01 12.89 -10.05
N SER A 177 -7.95 14.07 -10.65
CA SER A 177 -7.87 14.19 -12.10
C SER A 177 -6.49 13.81 -12.64
N ASN A 178 -5.41 14.14 -11.92
CA ASN A 178 -4.05 13.74 -12.30
C ASN A 178 -3.82 12.23 -12.19
N LEU A 179 -4.24 11.61 -11.09
CA LEU A 179 -4.12 10.17 -10.91
C LEU A 179 -5.05 9.39 -11.83
N LEU A 180 -6.26 9.89 -12.08
CA LEU A 180 -7.17 9.30 -13.07
C LEU A 180 -6.50 9.28 -14.45
N ALA A 181 -5.88 10.39 -14.89
CA ALA A 181 -5.17 10.42 -16.15
C ALA A 181 -3.95 9.51 -16.19
N LEU A 182 -3.16 9.45 -15.11
CA LEU A 182 -2.03 8.53 -15.01
C LEU A 182 -2.45 7.06 -15.11
N LEU A 183 -3.57 6.70 -14.46
CA LEU A 183 -3.99 5.31 -14.27
C LEU A 183 -4.96 4.81 -15.35
N THR A 184 -5.56 5.71 -16.13
CA THR A 184 -6.50 5.37 -17.21
C THR A 184 -6.05 5.87 -18.59
N GLY A 185 -5.11 6.80 -18.66
CA GLY A 185 -4.72 7.46 -19.90
C GLY A 185 -5.76 8.42 -20.48
N ARG A 186 -6.81 8.76 -19.74
CA ARG A 186 -7.91 9.66 -20.15
C ARG A 186 -8.16 10.73 -19.09
N ILE A 187 -8.74 11.87 -19.46
CA ILE A 187 -9.13 12.90 -18.48
C ILE A 187 -10.49 12.57 -17.84
N GLU A 188 -10.85 13.25 -16.77
CA GLU A 188 -12.07 12.93 -16.02
C GLU A 188 -13.35 13.20 -16.82
N GLU A 189 -13.35 14.27 -17.62
CA GLU A 189 -14.47 14.72 -18.46
C GLU A 189 -14.82 13.74 -19.58
N GLU A 190 -13.93 12.79 -19.84
CA GLU A 190 -14.07 11.77 -20.87
C GLU A 190 -14.85 10.52 -20.40
N PHE A 191 -15.18 10.45 -19.11
CA PHE A 191 -15.96 9.37 -18.50
C PHE A 191 -17.39 9.79 -18.17
N HIS A 192 -18.21 8.81 -17.80
CA HIS A 192 -19.53 9.10 -17.23
C HIS A 192 -19.39 9.86 -15.90
N GLU A 193 -20.47 10.53 -15.51
CA GLU A 193 -20.51 11.27 -14.25
C GLU A 193 -20.31 10.32 -13.06
N THR A 194 -19.34 10.63 -12.19
CA THR A 194 -19.07 9.83 -10.99
C THR A 194 -19.00 10.65 -9.71
N ARG A 195 -19.25 11.97 -9.80
CA ARG A 195 -19.16 12.88 -8.65
C ARG A 195 -20.33 12.68 -7.70
N ARG A 196 -20.05 12.78 -6.41
CA ARG A 196 -21.08 12.75 -5.36
C ARG A 196 -22.04 13.93 -5.50
N GLY A 197 -23.32 13.67 -5.29
CA GLY A 197 -24.36 14.71 -5.28
C GLY A 197 -24.79 15.19 -6.67
N TYR A 198 -24.29 14.58 -7.75
CA TYR A 198 -24.76 14.82 -9.11
C TYR A 198 -25.80 13.77 -9.51
N ALA A 199 -26.71 14.15 -10.40
CA ALA A 199 -27.74 13.25 -10.91
C ALA A 199 -27.13 12.25 -11.90
N ASN A 200 -27.62 11.00 -11.87
CA ASN A 200 -27.14 9.90 -12.73
C ASN A 200 -25.65 9.56 -12.56
N SER A 201 -25.03 9.91 -11.42
CA SER A 201 -23.67 9.51 -11.12
C SER A 201 -23.57 8.00 -10.89
N ASP A 202 -22.49 7.38 -11.37
CA ASP A 202 -22.14 5.99 -11.06
C ASP A 202 -20.72 5.86 -10.47
N THR A 203 -20.32 4.66 -10.07
CA THR A 203 -18.99 4.36 -9.56
C THR A 203 -17.95 4.34 -10.67
N VAL A 204 -16.67 4.37 -10.28
CA VAL A 204 -15.55 4.45 -11.24
C VAL A 204 -15.12 3.07 -11.78
N ASP A 205 -15.89 2.01 -11.54
CA ASP A 205 -15.55 0.63 -11.88
C ASP A 205 -15.33 0.39 -13.38
N GLU A 206 -16.10 1.09 -14.21
CA GLU A 206 -16.09 0.93 -15.68
C GLU A 206 -14.96 1.71 -16.37
N PHE A 207 -14.14 2.44 -15.63
CA PHE A 207 -13.01 3.14 -16.22
C PHE A 207 -11.95 2.13 -16.67
N ASN A 208 -11.15 2.51 -17.68
CA ASN A 208 -10.10 1.69 -18.27
C ASN A 208 -8.82 1.72 -17.41
N TRP A 209 -8.92 1.27 -16.16
CA TRP A 209 -7.82 1.24 -15.21
C TRP A 209 -6.68 0.32 -15.66
N ILE A 210 -5.44 0.82 -15.59
CA ILE A 210 -4.25 0.08 -15.99
C ILE A 210 -4.10 -1.26 -15.26
N TRP A 211 -4.41 -1.32 -13.96
CA TRP A 211 -4.34 -2.57 -13.22
C TRP A 211 -5.37 -3.58 -13.74
N GLN A 212 -6.60 -3.18 -14.06
CA GLN A 212 -7.60 -4.08 -14.61
C GLN A 212 -7.17 -4.61 -15.97
N GLU A 213 -6.58 -3.75 -16.80
CA GLU A 213 -6.05 -4.12 -18.11
C GLU A 213 -4.90 -5.13 -17.97
N LEU A 214 -3.94 -4.88 -17.08
CA LEU A 214 -2.82 -5.80 -16.80
C LEU A 214 -3.31 -7.14 -16.23
N GLU A 215 -4.28 -7.13 -15.32
CA GLU A 215 -4.85 -8.36 -14.75
C GLU A 215 -5.57 -9.19 -15.82
N LYS A 216 -6.52 -8.58 -16.53
CA LYS A 216 -7.42 -9.29 -17.47
C LYS A 216 -6.68 -9.72 -18.73
N LYS A 217 -5.78 -8.88 -19.26
CA LYS A 217 -5.14 -9.11 -20.56
C LYS A 217 -3.77 -9.77 -20.45
N LEU A 218 -3.08 -9.63 -19.32
CA LEU A 218 -1.69 -10.05 -19.20
C LEU A 218 -1.41 -10.93 -17.98
N GLY A 219 -2.40 -11.19 -17.12
CA GLY A 219 -2.26 -12.10 -15.98
C GLY A 219 -1.35 -11.56 -14.88
N TYR A 220 -1.50 -10.27 -14.54
CA TYR A 220 -0.81 -9.65 -13.42
C TYR A 220 -1.55 -9.89 -12.09
N ALA A 221 -0.81 -9.91 -10.99
CA ALA A 221 -1.37 -9.59 -9.67
C ALA A 221 -1.26 -8.08 -9.44
N SER A 222 -2.27 -7.45 -8.83
CA SER A 222 -2.25 -6.00 -8.60
C SER A 222 -2.45 -5.61 -7.13
N LEU A 223 -1.86 -4.48 -6.74
CA LEU A 223 -1.99 -3.88 -5.42
C LEU A 223 -2.35 -2.40 -5.54
N TYR A 224 -3.34 -1.94 -4.77
CA TYR A 224 -3.66 -0.52 -4.56
C TYR A 224 -3.64 -0.20 -3.06
N SER A 225 -2.66 0.61 -2.67
CA SER A 225 -2.43 1.08 -1.31
C SER A 225 -2.39 2.60 -1.25
N GLU A 226 -3.38 3.23 -0.62
CA GLU A 226 -3.44 4.69 -0.44
C GLU A 226 -3.89 5.01 0.98
N ASP A 227 -3.24 6.01 1.59
CA ASP A 227 -3.58 6.48 2.93
C ASP A 227 -4.80 7.43 2.91
N MET A 228 -5.03 8.20 3.99
CA MET A 228 -6.16 9.14 4.07
C MET A 228 -7.52 8.54 3.64
N PRO A 229 -7.99 7.40 4.20
CA PRO A 229 -9.21 6.73 3.70
C PRO A 229 -10.47 7.61 3.73
N SER A 230 -10.52 8.63 4.59
CA SER A 230 -11.60 9.62 4.63
C SER A 230 -11.60 10.62 3.46
N PHE A 231 -10.44 10.83 2.82
CA PHE A 231 -10.21 11.78 1.75
C PHE A 231 -9.62 11.15 0.48
N GLY A 232 -9.72 9.82 0.34
CA GLY A 232 -9.08 9.08 -0.76
C GLY A 232 -9.41 9.62 -2.14
N THR A 233 -8.45 9.51 -3.06
CA THR A 233 -8.43 10.09 -4.40
C THR A 233 -9.74 9.91 -5.17
N PHE A 234 -10.30 8.69 -5.13
CA PHE A 234 -11.52 8.34 -5.87
C PHE A 234 -12.75 8.21 -4.96
N GLN A 235 -12.61 8.47 -3.66
CA GLN A 235 -13.67 8.26 -2.67
C GLN A 235 -14.17 9.56 -2.06
N TYR A 236 -13.35 10.62 -2.04
CA TYR A 236 -13.76 11.89 -1.47
C TYR A 236 -14.81 12.59 -2.34
N ARG A 237 -14.44 12.95 -3.58
CA ARG A 237 -15.33 13.67 -4.51
C ARG A 237 -16.15 12.75 -5.40
N LEU A 238 -15.65 11.55 -5.69
CA LEU A 238 -16.33 10.57 -6.54
C LEU A 238 -17.02 9.49 -5.70
N LEU A 239 -17.85 8.67 -6.34
CA LEU A 239 -18.59 7.58 -5.70
C LEU A 239 -17.72 6.37 -5.33
N GLY A 240 -16.41 6.38 -5.63
CA GLY A 240 -15.50 5.27 -5.35
C GLY A 240 -15.79 4.05 -6.21
N PHE A 241 -15.36 2.89 -5.72
CA PHE A 241 -15.55 1.60 -6.37
C PHE A 241 -16.72 0.81 -5.77
N ARG A 242 -17.51 0.17 -6.65
CA ARG A 242 -18.53 -0.83 -6.33
C ARG A 242 -17.96 -2.24 -6.24
N ASN A 243 -16.80 -2.52 -6.79
CA ASN A 243 -16.12 -3.80 -6.68
C ASN A 243 -14.67 -3.58 -6.24
N ILE A 244 -14.05 -4.58 -5.63
CA ILE A 244 -12.63 -4.50 -5.25
C ILE A 244 -11.80 -4.24 -6.53
N PRO A 245 -11.03 -3.13 -6.61
CA PRO A 245 -10.42 -2.69 -7.86
C PRO A 245 -9.18 -3.51 -8.26
N THR A 246 -8.49 -4.11 -7.28
CA THR A 246 -7.19 -4.78 -7.45
C THR A 246 -7.18 -6.13 -6.73
N THR A 247 -6.16 -6.96 -7.00
CA THR A 247 -6.00 -8.24 -6.30
C THR A 247 -5.80 -8.04 -4.79
N HIS A 248 -5.09 -6.98 -4.39
CA HIS A 248 -4.88 -6.59 -3.00
C HIS A 248 -5.20 -5.09 -2.81
N TYR A 249 -6.23 -4.78 -2.03
CA TYR A 249 -6.71 -3.42 -1.84
C TYR A 249 -6.65 -3.00 -0.37
N LEU A 250 -5.86 -1.98 -0.03
CA LEU A 250 -5.59 -1.61 1.36
C LEU A 250 -6.78 -0.97 2.08
N ARG A 251 -7.62 -0.23 1.35
CA ARG A 251 -8.66 0.63 1.94
C ARG A 251 -9.54 -0.04 3.01
N PRO A 252 -10.02 -1.30 2.86
CA PRO A 252 -10.76 -1.99 3.92
C PRO A 252 -10.02 -2.03 5.25
N PHE A 253 -8.69 -2.25 5.20
CA PHE A 253 -7.86 -2.22 6.38
C PHE A 253 -7.94 -0.87 7.09
N LEU A 254 -7.70 0.21 6.35
CA LEU A 254 -7.66 1.55 6.92
C LEU A 254 -9.04 1.97 7.45
N LEU A 255 -10.13 1.63 6.76
CA LEU A 255 -11.49 1.88 7.26
C LEU A 255 -11.77 1.17 8.59
N LYS A 256 -11.15 0.01 8.84
CA LYS A 256 -11.34 -0.75 10.08
C LYS A 256 -10.39 -0.33 11.20
N ALA A 257 -9.12 -0.12 10.86
CA ALA A 257 -8.02 -0.01 11.81
C ALA A 257 -7.63 1.43 12.13
N LYS A 258 -7.93 2.39 11.25
CA LYS A 258 -7.57 3.79 11.46
C LYS A 258 -8.49 4.43 12.48
N GLU A 259 -7.90 4.86 13.59
CA GLU A 259 -8.53 5.75 14.56
C GLU A 259 -8.27 7.21 14.18
N TYR A 260 -8.98 8.15 14.79
CA TYR A 260 -8.77 9.58 14.54
C TYR A 260 -7.43 10.05 15.13
N ASN A 261 -6.35 9.81 14.39
CA ASN A 261 -5.00 10.27 14.71
C ASN A 261 -4.28 10.66 13.41
N TRP A 262 -3.90 11.92 13.30
CA TRP A 262 -3.22 12.45 12.11
C TRP A 262 -1.86 11.76 11.93
N ALA A 263 -1.58 11.28 10.71
CA ALA A 263 -0.34 10.61 10.31
C ALA A 263 0.02 9.27 10.99
N CYS A 264 -0.80 8.75 11.91
CA CYS A 264 -0.49 7.54 12.66
C CYS A 264 -1.50 6.42 12.43
N LEU A 265 -1.00 5.19 12.42
CA LEU A 265 -1.80 3.97 12.41
C LEU A 265 -1.26 3.01 13.48
N GLY A 266 -2.03 2.86 14.57
CA GLY A 266 -1.51 2.22 15.77
C GLY A 266 -0.36 3.03 16.36
N ARG A 267 0.80 2.37 16.52
CA ARG A 267 2.01 2.95 17.12
C ARG A 267 3.02 3.50 16.10
N ASP A 268 2.72 3.36 14.82
CA ASP A 268 3.62 3.70 13.72
C ASP A 268 3.04 4.81 12.86
N LEU A 269 3.92 5.48 12.12
CA LEU A 269 3.50 6.39 11.05
C LEU A 269 2.82 5.58 9.95
N GLU A 270 1.68 6.06 9.47
CA GLU A 270 0.82 5.31 8.54
C GLU A 270 1.55 4.96 7.24
N HIS A 271 2.31 5.88 6.65
CA HIS A 271 3.06 5.62 5.42
C HIS A 271 4.04 4.45 5.55
N LYS A 272 4.60 4.20 6.75
CA LYS A 272 5.50 3.07 6.99
C LYS A 272 4.75 1.75 6.87
N ILE A 273 3.50 1.69 7.34
CA ILE A 273 2.65 0.51 7.20
C ILE A 273 2.35 0.24 5.73
N LEU A 274 2.01 1.28 4.95
CA LEU A 274 1.75 1.17 3.50
C LEU A 274 2.99 0.67 2.73
N LEU A 275 4.14 1.30 2.98
CA LEU A 275 5.41 0.92 2.36
C LEU A 275 5.77 -0.53 2.69
N TYR A 276 5.64 -0.93 3.96
CA TYR A 276 6.01 -2.27 4.38
C TYR A 276 5.02 -3.33 3.90
N TRP A 277 3.71 -3.04 3.84
CA TRP A 277 2.74 -3.95 3.21
C TRP A 277 3.04 -4.15 1.72
N THR A 278 3.48 -3.10 1.03
CA THR A 278 3.97 -3.18 -0.35
C THR A 278 5.23 -4.06 -0.45
N GLU A 279 6.16 -3.99 0.50
CA GLU A 279 7.32 -4.91 0.53
C GLU A 279 6.90 -6.37 0.68
N VAL A 280 5.92 -6.66 1.53
CA VAL A 280 5.40 -8.01 1.72
C VAL A 280 4.75 -8.52 0.43
N PHE A 281 4.02 -7.67 -0.29
CA PHE A 281 3.46 -8.00 -1.60
C PHE A 281 4.54 -8.35 -2.62
N VAL A 282 5.56 -7.49 -2.76
CA VAL A 282 6.68 -7.73 -3.68
C VAL A 282 7.42 -9.03 -3.28
N GLU A 283 7.67 -9.26 -2.00
CA GLU A 283 8.30 -10.50 -1.50
C GLU A 283 7.47 -11.74 -1.84
N LYS A 284 6.15 -11.68 -1.72
CA LYS A 284 5.26 -12.83 -1.96
C LYS A 284 5.22 -13.22 -3.44
N TYR A 285 5.04 -12.25 -4.34
CA TYR A 285 4.90 -12.51 -5.77
C TYR A 285 6.24 -12.72 -6.48
N SER A 286 7.33 -12.12 -6.00
CA SER A 286 8.68 -12.27 -6.57
C SER A 286 9.39 -13.56 -6.11
N LYS A 287 8.75 -14.36 -5.26
CA LYS A 287 9.28 -15.66 -4.80
C LYS A 287 9.19 -16.75 -5.88
N TYR A 288 8.34 -16.55 -6.88
CA TYR A 288 8.15 -17.48 -7.98
C TYR A 288 9.01 -17.07 -9.18
N VAL A 289 9.72 -18.02 -9.76
CA VAL A 289 10.67 -17.79 -10.87
C VAL A 289 10.30 -18.62 -12.11
N GLY A 290 10.87 -18.25 -13.27
CA GLY A 290 10.71 -18.97 -14.53
C GLY A 290 9.24 -19.09 -14.96
N LEU A 291 8.81 -20.29 -15.34
CA LEU A 291 7.45 -20.54 -15.81
C LEU A 291 6.38 -20.38 -14.71
N SER A 292 6.76 -20.29 -13.44
CA SER A 292 5.84 -20.07 -12.31
C SER A 292 5.77 -18.61 -11.87
N ARG A 293 6.65 -17.73 -12.39
CA ARG A 293 6.68 -16.30 -12.07
C ARG A 293 5.33 -15.65 -12.36
N ILE A 294 4.82 -14.84 -11.43
CA ILE A 294 3.60 -14.05 -11.59
C ILE A 294 4.02 -12.58 -11.70
N PRO A 295 3.79 -11.90 -12.84
CA PRO A 295 4.10 -10.49 -12.95
C PRO A 295 3.16 -9.68 -12.04
N TRP A 296 3.64 -8.56 -11.52
CA TRP A 296 2.87 -7.77 -10.57
C TRP A 296 2.87 -6.27 -10.89
N PHE A 297 1.79 -5.61 -10.50
CA PHE A 297 1.60 -4.15 -10.55
C PHE A 297 1.27 -3.64 -9.14
N ALA A 298 2.05 -2.71 -8.61
CA ALA A 298 1.78 -2.07 -7.33
C ALA A 298 1.58 -0.57 -7.53
N PHE A 299 0.50 -0.04 -6.99
CA PHE A 299 0.25 1.40 -6.87
C PHE A 299 0.16 1.75 -5.39
N THR A 300 1.14 2.51 -4.90
CA THR A 300 1.20 3.00 -3.53
C THR A 300 1.21 4.52 -3.55
N PHE A 301 0.25 5.17 -2.90
CA PHE A 301 0.11 6.62 -2.89
C PHE A 301 0.10 7.15 -1.45
N LEU A 302 1.00 8.09 -1.16
CA LEU A 302 1.25 8.64 0.18
C LEU A 302 0.83 10.12 0.21
N SER A 303 -0.16 10.45 1.03
CA SER A 303 -0.72 11.80 1.12
C SER A 303 -0.70 12.37 2.54
N GLU A 304 -0.93 11.54 3.58
CA GLU A 304 -1.29 12.03 4.93
C GLU A 304 -0.26 12.99 5.55
N ILE A 305 1.04 12.70 5.42
CA ILE A 305 2.13 13.53 5.95
C ILE A 305 2.43 14.74 5.05
N SER A 306 2.17 14.60 3.77
CA SER A 306 2.73 15.43 2.70
C SER A 306 1.73 16.43 2.11
N HIS A 307 0.42 16.19 2.29
CA HIS A 307 -0.70 16.99 1.79
C HIS A 307 -0.63 18.45 2.28
N GLU A 308 -0.49 18.68 3.59
CA GLU A 308 -0.56 20.02 4.18
C GLU A 308 0.76 20.81 4.08
N THR A 309 1.91 20.14 4.19
CA THR A 309 3.19 20.82 4.39
C THR A 309 4.40 19.95 4.03
N ASN A 310 5.17 20.34 2.99
CA ASN A 310 6.36 19.60 2.58
C ASN A 310 7.47 19.47 3.64
N PRO A 311 7.70 20.43 4.57
CA PRO A 311 8.66 20.26 5.66
C PRO A 311 8.48 18.97 6.49
N SER A 312 7.25 18.47 6.67
CA SER A 312 7.01 17.21 7.39
C SER A 312 7.60 16.01 6.66
N ILE A 313 7.65 16.03 5.33
CA ILE A 313 8.23 14.97 4.50
C ILE A 313 9.71 14.74 4.87
N LYS A 314 10.46 15.85 5.00
CA LYS A 314 11.87 15.80 5.35
C LYS A 314 12.14 15.19 6.71
N VAL A 315 11.23 15.43 7.66
CA VAL A 315 11.39 14.98 9.04
C VAL A 315 10.92 13.53 9.21
N TYR A 316 9.83 13.14 8.54
CA TYR A 316 9.11 11.92 8.86
C TYR A 316 9.07 10.86 7.75
N MET A 317 9.32 11.22 6.48
CA MET A 317 9.08 10.32 5.34
C MET A 317 10.33 9.98 4.54
N ASP A 318 11.26 10.92 4.35
CA ASP A 318 12.41 10.74 3.44
C ASP A 318 13.23 9.47 3.73
N ASN A 319 13.65 9.28 4.98
CA ASN A 319 14.40 8.10 5.38
C ASN A 319 13.61 6.80 5.18
N ASP A 320 12.31 6.80 5.46
CA ASP A 320 11.48 5.60 5.35
C ASP A 320 11.29 5.20 3.89
N VAL A 321 11.05 6.16 2.98
CA VAL A 321 10.96 5.90 1.55
C VAL A 321 12.31 5.44 0.99
N ALA A 322 13.41 6.11 1.34
CA ALA A 322 14.75 5.70 0.92
C ALA A 322 15.08 4.27 1.39
N ASN A 323 14.76 3.93 2.64
CA ASN A 323 14.99 2.60 3.19
C ASN A 323 14.10 1.54 2.55
N ASN A 324 12.83 1.84 2.28
CA ASN A 324 11.94 0.94 1.55
C ASN A 324 12.49 0.61 0.15
N LEU A 325 12.89 1.64 -0.61
CA LEU A 325 13.49 1.44 -1.93
C LEU A 325 14.81 0.68 -1.85
N ARG A 326 15.68 0.96 -0.86
CA ARG A 326 16.91 0.20 -0.59
C ARG A 326 16.62 -1.26 -0.28
N ASN A 327 15.63 -1.55 0.57
CA ASN A 327 15.23 -2.90 0.93
C ASN A 327 14.76 -3.69 -0.30
N LEU A 328 13.92 -3.08 -1.14
CA LEU A 328 13.42 -3.69 -2.36
C LEU A 328 14.54 -3.88 -3.41
N TYR A 329 15.42 -2.89 -3.55
CA TYR A 329 16.54 -2.91 -4.49
C TYR A 329 17.64 -3.91 -4.11
N ASN A 330 17.93 -4.10 -2.82
CA ASN A 330 19.00 -5.00 -2.37
C ASN A 330 18.58 -6.47 -2.33
N ARG A 331 17.29 -6.78 -2.44
CA ARG A 331 16.76 -8.15 -2.37
C ARG A 331 17.17 -9.07 -3.53
N LYS A 332 17.80 -8.54 -4.58
CA LYS A 332 18.30 -9.24 -5.79
C LYS A 332 19.06 -10.55 -5.54
N LEU A 333 19.64 -10.72 -4.34
CA LEU A 333 20.47 -11.87 -4.01
C LEU A 333 19.69 -13.14 -3.61
N SER A 334 18.38 -13.07 -3.35
CA SER A 334 17.58 -14.25 -2.98
C SER A 334 16.10 -14.24 -3.40
N VAL A 335 15.55 -13.09 -3.78
CA VAL A 335 14.18 -12.90 -4.29
C VAL A 335 14.23 -11.80 -5.35
N GLU A 336 13.53 -11.92 -6.49
CA GLU A 336 13.69 -10.98 -7.63
C GLU A 336 13.44 -9.50 -7.26
N GLY A 337 12.82 -9.15 -6.11
CA GLY A 337 12.81 -7.76 -5.61
C GLY A 337 12.35 -6.73 -6.66
N LEU A 338 13.22 -5.78 -7.03
CA LEU A 338 13.01 -4.83 -8.15
C LEU A 338 13.67 -5.26 -9.47
N ASP A 339 14.19 -6.47 -9.58
CA ASP A 339 14.66 -7.02 -10.85
C ASP A 339 13.49 -7.19 -11.82
N ASN A 340 13.73 -6.81 -13.08
CA ASN A 340 12.70 -6.74 -14.10
C ASN A 340 11.48 -5.89 -13.70
N THR A 341 11.68 -4.81 -12.93
CA THR A 341 10.62 -3.91 -12.48
C THR A 341 10.80 -2.52 -13.07
N ILE A 342 9.72 -1.99 -13.65
CA ILE A 342 9.59 -0.58 -13.99
C ILE A 342 9.07 0.15 -12.76
N LEU A 343 9.95 0.87 -12.06
CA LEU A 343 9.62 1.71 -10.91
C LEU A 343 9.38 3.14 -11.38
N LEU A 344 8.21 3.68 -11.05
CA LEU A 344 7.81 5.08 -11.17
C LEU A 344 7.72 5.68 -9.76
N LEU A 345 8.71 6.49 -9.36
CA LEU A 345 8.55 7.39 -8.22
C LEU A 345 8.01 8.72 -8.75
N PHE A 346 6.90 9.22 -8.20
CA PHE A 346 6.27 10.41 -8.73
C PHE A 346 5.50 11.26 -7.71
N ALA A 347 5.08 12.43 -8.15
CA ALA A 347 4.09 13.27 -7.46
C ALA A 347 2.96 13.62 -8.43
N ASP A 348 1.76 13.75 -7.91
CA ASP A 348 0.55 14.10 -8.68
C ASP A 348 0.49 15.60 -9.01
N HIS A 349 0.82 16.46 -8.04
CA HIS A 349 0.96 17.91 -8.20
C HIS A 349 1.92 18.54 -7.18
N GLY A 350 2.26 19.81 -7.37
CA GLY A 350 3.03 20.60 -6.39
C GLY A 350 2.19 21.05 -5.18
N SER A 351 2.83 21.59 -4.14
CA SER A 351 2.13 22.04 -2.93
C SER A 351 1.17 23.20 -3.19
N ARG A 352 -0.09 23.01 -2.76
CA ARG A 352 -1.17 24.01 -2.85
C ARG A 352 -1.38 24.80 -1.55
N PHE A 353 -0.94 24.23 -0.43
CA PHE A 353 -1.13 24.79 0.92
C PHE A 353 0.10 25.57 1.44
N SER A 354 1.18 25.65 0.65
CA SER A 354 2.33 26.48 1.01
C SER A 354 2.00 27.99 0.87
N ARG A 355 2.58 28.83 1.73
CA ARG A 355 2.42 30.30 1.70
C ARG A 355 2.93 30.96 0.41
N TYR A 356 3.63 30.21 -0.46
CA TYR A 356 4.11 30.67 -1.76
C TYR A 356 3.17 30.16 -2.86
N LYS A 357 2.02 30.83 -3.01
CA LYS A 357 1.17 30.66 -4.20
C LYS A 357 1.93 31.22 -5.40
N GLY A 358 2.39 30.36 -6.30
CA GLY A 358 3.07 30.76 -7.54
C GLY A 358 4.21 29.85 -8.01
N GLY A 359 4.51 28.75 -7.33
CA GLY A 359 5.52 27.78 -7.81
C GLY A 359 5.02 26.96 -9.01
N ILE A 360 5.88 26.80 -10.01
CA ILE A 360 5.64 25.93 -11.18
C ILE A 360 5.31 24.51 -10.67
N GLN A 361 4.20 23.95 -11.14
CA GLN A 361 3.78 22.56 -10.91
C GLN A 361 4.62 21.61 -11.77
N VAL A 362 5.93 21.56 -11.53
CA VAL A 362 6.77 20.50 -12.11
C VAL A 362 6.60 19.28 -11.23
N CYS A 363 5.96 18.24 -11.75
CA CYS A 363 5.92 16.96 -11.08
C CYS A 363 7.18 16.19 -11.42
N ILE A 364 7.52 15.19 -10.62
CA ILE A 364 8.64 14.31 -10.94
C ILE A 364 8.09 13.00 -11.39
N LEU A 365 8.68 12.48 -12.44
CA LEU A 365 8.60 11.08 -12.77
C LEU A 365 10.04 10.58 -12.78
N TRP A 366 10.28 9.49 -12.07
CA TRP A 366 11.54 8.75 -12.13
C TRP A 366 11.22 7.40 -12.74
N LEU A 367 11.77 7.06 -13.90
CA LEU A 367 11.73 5.68 -14.39
C LEU A 367 13.06 5.00 -14.12
N ASN A 368 12.99 3.84 -13.45
CA ASN A 368 14.03 2.83 -13.55
C ASN A 368 13.61 1.82 -14.62
N ILE A 369 14.36 1.76 -15.71
CA ILE A 369 14.18 0.77 -16.78
C ILE A 369 15.33 -0.24 -16.63
N PRO A 370 15.06 -1.54 -16.39
CA PRO A 370 16.09 -2.56 -16.38
C PRO A 370 16.91 -2.51 -17.68
N GLN A 371 18.23 -2.65 -17.61
CA GLN A 371 19.16 -2.56 -18.76
C GLN A 371 18.75 -3.40 -19.99
N CYS A 372 17.96 -4.47 -19.80
CA CYS A 372 17.44 -5.31 -20.88
C CYS A 372 16.44 -4.60 -21.82
N PHE A 373 15.87 -3.46 -21.45
CA PHE A 373 14.94 -2.66 -22.27
C PHE A 373 15.59 -1.41 -22.87
N ALA A 374 16.90 -1.19 -22.67
CA ALA A 374 17.61 0.01 -23.09
C ALA A 374 18.27 -0.08 -24.49
N TYR A 375 17.86 -1.04 -25.33
CA TYR A 375 18.41 -1.25 -26.67
C TYR A 375 17.34 -1.32 -27.76
#